data_AF-Q8YW17-F1
#
_entry.id   AF-Q8YW17-F1
#
_cell.length_a   1.000
_cell.length_b   1.000
_cell.length_c   1.000
_cell.angle_alpha   90.00
_cell.angle_beta   90.00
_cell.angle_gamma   90.00
#
_symmetry.space_group_name_H-M   'P 1'
#
loop_
_entity.id
_entity.type
_entity.pdbx_description
1 polymer ?
#
loop_
_entity_poly.entity_id
_entity_poly.type
_entity_poly.pdbx_seq_one_letter_code
_entity_poly.pdbx_strand_id
1 'polypeptide(L)'
;MGTLTCKDLNHKYRDTTMYKQQQIKQWFCGLSSITCQHISDWQKPHLGVLCAASAFLVLAAPVVNLPGSKLLAQTPISRDLETASFYQQGVTRYNRSDWQGAENAFRQALQREPNLAMARAYLGNIYLMQNRLDVAVQEYGEAIRLNPNLGETYYNLGLALQQQGKKEGAITAYRQALVIDPRRVEAYYNLGLVLYEQGLLQEAIAAYQDAVNLEPSKINAHHNLAIALQQTGKMEEAIVAYREVLKLDPKNAAAYSSLGSLMAMQGRPEEAIAAYTQAVRQDPKNALAYYNLGITLYNQGELQKASNAFKRAQEEYSQQGNLEQTEKTEQLMQQVAQKIEEQKLQQRQASTPKPTDNSTNNLLEKLTQLTAPKEQPANSGAVPVSDEQKQFPPIFPNTNSR
;
A
#
# COMPACT_ATOMS: atom_id res chain seq x y z
N MET A 1 66.36 -11.86 11.65
CA MET A 1 65.58 -12.08 12.88
C MET A 1 64.51 -11.00 12.92
N GLY A 2 63.20 -11.23 12.90
CA GLY A 2 62.41 -12.44 12.95
C GLY A 2 61.04 -12.17 12.29
N THR A 3 60.43 -13.25 11.83
CA THR A 3 59.06 -13.34 11.32
C THR A 3 58.08 -13.28 12.48
N LEU A 4 57.04 -12.45 12.38
CA LEU A 4 55.84 -12.56 13.22
C LEU A 4 54.59 -12.57 12.35
N THR A 5 53.81 -13.63 12.59
CA THR A 5 52.66 -14.12 11.85
C THR A 5 51.35 -13.50 12.31
N CYS A 6 50.37 -13.61 11.43
CA CYS A 6 48.99 -13.15 11.53
C CYS A 6 48.20 -13.82 12.67
N LYS A 7 47.70 -13.05 13.65
CA LYS A 7 46.35 -13.17 14.24
C LYS A 7 46.06 -12.06 15.27
N ASP A 8 44.80 -11.67 15.27
CA ASP A 8 44.07 -10.85 16.25
C ASP A 8 44.30 -9.34 16.25
N LEU A 9 43.47 -8.65 15.45
CA LEU A 9 42.76 -7.46 15.92
C LEU A 9 41.48 -7.28 15.09
N ASN A 10 40.38 -7.71 15.70
CA ASN A 10 39.02 -7.52 15.23
C ASN A 10 38.53 -6.20 15.83
N HIS A 11 38.44 -5.11 15.05
CA HIS A 11 37.55 -3.98 15.36
C HIS A 11 37.38 -3.05 14.15
N LYS A 12 36.12 -2.97 13.70
CA LYS A 12 35.41 -1.78 13.17
C LYS A 12 35.95 -1.06 11.91
N TYR A 13 35.00 -0.71 11.04
CA TYR A 13 35.10 0.05 9.78
C TYR A 13 35.48 -0.75 8.52
N ARG A 14 34.44 -1.27 7.84
CA ARG A 14 34.48 -1.61 6.41
C ARG A 14 34.14 -0.33 5.63
N ASP A 15 35.16 0.47 5.32
CA ASP A 15 35.11 1.47 4.26
C ASP A 15 35.89 0.93 3.05
N THR A 16 35.16 0.55 2.00
CA THR A 16 35.68 -0.06 0.76
C THR A 16 36.26 0.94 -0.24
N THR A 17 36.88 2.02 0.24
CA THR A 17 37.39 3.13 -0.59
C THR A 17 38.91 3.12 -0.78
N MET A 18 39.62 2.09 -0.32
CA MET A 18 41.10 2.01 -0.35
C MET A 18 41.67 0.79 -1.10
N TYR A 19 40.92 0.21 -2.04
CA TYR A 19 41.46 -0.83 -2.96
C TYR A 19 41.57 -0.38 -4.44
N LYS A 20 41.22 0.88 -4.76
CA LYS A 20 41.25 1.40 -6.14
C LYS A 20 42.29 2.50 -6.42
N GLN A 21 43.05 2.95 -5.42
CA GLN A 21 44.09 3.99 -5.63
C GLN A 21 45.53 3.45 -5.73
N GLN A 22 45.78 2.15 -5.55
CA GLN A 22 47.12 1.58 -5.70
C GLN A 22 47.41 0.92 -7.06
N GLN A 23 46.41 0.73 -7.94
CA GLN A 23 46.66 0.22 -9.30
C GLN A 23 46.96 1.31 -10.36
N ILE A 24 46.79 2.59 -10.02
CA ILE A 24 47.02 3.71 -10.97
C ILE A 24 48.49 4.18 -10.96
N LYS A 25 49.30 3.80 -9.96
CA LYS A 25 50.73 4.19 -9.87
C LYS A 25 51.75 3.22 -10.47
N GLN A 26 51.33 2.09 -11.05
CA GLN A 26 52.24 1.17 -11.75
C GLN A 26 52.13 1.17 -13.28
N TRP A 27 51.26 2.01 -13.86
CA TRP A 27 51.13 2.12 -15.32
C TRP A 27 51.97 3.24 -15.95
N PHE A 28 52.55 4.15 -15.16
CA PHE A 28 53.27 5.31 -15.69
C PHE A 28 54.79 5.15 -15.88
N CYS A 29 55.35 3.92 -15.78
CA CYS A 29 56.79 3.68 -16.00
C CYS A 29 57.12 2.73 -17.17
N GLY A 30 56.18 2.46 -18.09
CA GLY A 30 56.37 1.50 -19.19
C GLY A 30 56.32 2.06 -20.62
N LEU A 31 56.28 3.38 -20.82
CA LEU A 31 56.04 4.01 -22.12
C LEU A 31 57.23 4.86 -22.63
N SER A 32 58.42 4.29 -22.57
CA SER A 32 59.60 4.85 -23.23
C SER A 32 60.55 3.75 -23.69
N SER A 33 60.21 3.07 -24.80
CA SER A 33 61.17 2.38 -25.71
C SER A 33 60.47 1.40 -26.65
N ILE A 34 59.87 1.87 -27.75
CA ILE A 34 59.91 1.10 -29.01
C ILE A 34 60.15 2.10 -30.15
N THR A 35 61.31 1.93 -30.75
CA THR A 35 61.94 2.74 -31.79
C THR A 35 61.30 2.52 -33.16
N CYS A 36 61.20 3.62 -33.91
CA CYS A 36 61.17 3.63 -35.37
C CYS A 36 62.23 2.68 -35.95
N GLN A 37 61.83 1.75 -36.81
CA GLN A 37 62.69 1.24 -37.86
C GLN A 37 61.85 0.61 -38.98
N HIS A 38 62.18 1.01 -40.21
CA HIS A 38 61.68 0.50 -41.50
C HIS A 38 60.22 0.76 -41.85
N ILE A 39 59.97 1.83 -42.63
CA ILE A 39 59.37 1.76 -43.98
C ILE A 39 59.81 3.04 -44.73
N SER A 40 60.65 2.88 -45.76
CA SER A 40 60.91 3.89 -46.81
C SER A 40 59.80 3.84 -47.87
N ASP A 41 59.53 4.99 -48.47
CA ASP A 41 58.67 5.25 -49.63
C ASP A 41 57.17 5.53 -49.38
N TRP A 42 56.85 6.82 -49.26
CA TRP A 42 55.52 7.38 -49.50
C TRP A 42 55.63 8.61 -50.42
N GLN A 43 55.43 8.41 -51.72
CA GLN A 43 54.91 9.46 -52.59
C GLN A 43 53.39 9.27 -52.72
N LYS A 44 52.62 10.00 -51.87
CA LYS A 44 51.21 10.47 -52.00
C LYS A 44 50.48 10.45 -50.63
N PRO A 45 50.14 11.59 -50.00
CA PRO A 45 49.67 11.65 -48.61
C PRO A 45 48.15 11.53 -48.39
N HIS A 46 47.34 11.21 -49.42
CA HIS A 46 45.87 11.31 -49.30
C HIS A 46 45.11 9.97 -49.18
N LEU A 47 45.78 8.81 -49.23
CA LEU A 47 45.12 7.50 -49.12
C LEU A 47 45.42 6.74 -47.80
N GLY A 48 46.46 7.12 -47.05
CA GLY A 48 46.85 6.45 -45.79
C GLY A 48 45.98 6.82 -44.58
N VAL A 49 45.29 7.96 -44.60
CA VAL A 49 44.49 8.45 -43.47
C VAL A 49 43.12 7.76 -43.39
N LEU A 50 42.61 7.20 -44.49
CA LEU A 50 41.29 6.55 -44.54
C LEU A 50 41.29 5.07 -44.08
N CYS A 51 42.45 4.41 -44.04
CA CYS A 51 42.55 3.02 -43.55
C CYS A 51 43.05 2.91 -42.09
N ALA A 52 43.75 3.92 -41.56
CA ALA A 52 44.20 3.91 -40.17
C ALA A 52 43.08 4.26 -39.17
N ALA A 53 42.09 5.06 -39.59
CA ALA A 53 40.94 5.42 -38.76
C ALA A 53 39.93 4.26 -38.58
N SER A 54 39.86 3.33 -39.53
CA SER A 54 38.94 2.18 -39.50
C SER A 54 39.49 0.98 -38.70
N ALA A 55 40.81 0.82 -38.60
CA ALA A 55 41.41 -0.24 -37.80
C ALA A 55 41.48 0.08 -36.29
N PHE A 56 41.57 1.36 -35.92
CA PHE A 56 41.64 1.78 -34.51
C PHE A 56 40.31 1.61 -33.76
N LEU A 57 39.17 1.68 -34.46
CA LEU A 57 37.85 1.49 -33.86
C LEU A 57 37.48 0.01 -33.62
N VAL A 58 38.14 -0.94 -34.29
CA VAL A 58 37.85 -2.37 -34.13
C VAL A 58 38.71 -3.01 -33.04
N LEU A 59 39.92 -2.51 -32.76
CA LEU A 59 40.82 -3.11 -31.76
C LEU A 59 40.75 -2.47 -30.36
N ALA A 60 40.14 -1.30 -30.20
CA ALA A 60 39.94 -0.66 -28.89
C ALA A 60 38.57 -0.98 -28.24
N ALA A 61 37.71 -1.73 -28.92
CA ALA A 61 36.35 -2.05 -28.46
C ALA A 61 36.25 -2.93 -27.19
N PRO A 62 37.23 -3.79 -26.79
CA PRO A 62 37.01 -4.63 -25.61
C PRO A 62 37.38 -3.99 -24.25
N VAL A 63 38.00 -2.81 -24.19
CA VAL A 63 38.65 -2.34 -22.93
C VAL A 63 38.09 -1.01 -22.40
N VAL A 64 37.26 -0.29 -23.17
CA VAL A 64 36.59 0.92 -22.67
C VAL A 64 35.17 0.59 -22.22
N ASN A 65 35.02 0.25 -20.95
CA ASN A 65 33.70 0.12 -20.31
C ASN A 65 33.14 1.52 -20.00
N LEU A 66 32.67 2.21 -21.04
CA LEU A 66 31.87 3.44 -20.91
C LEU A 66 30.46 3.05 -20.43
N PRO A 67 29.96 3.61 -19.31
CA PRO A 67 28.59 3.38 -18.86
C PRO A 67 27.63 4.06 -19.84
N GLY A 68 27.21 3.32 -20.87
CA GLY A 68 26.35 3.79 -21.96
C GLY A 68 26.45 2.98 -23.25
N SER A 69 27.49 2.17 -23.42
CA SER A 69 27.72 1.41 -24.66
C SER A 69 26.84 0.17 -24.86
N LYS A 70 25.97 -0.18 -23.90
CA LYS A 70 25.02 -1.30 -24.04
C LYS A 70 23.77 -1.01 -24.88
N LEU A 71 23.60 0.21 -25.42
CA LEU A 71 22.40 0.61 -26.15
C LEU A 71 22.50 0.59 -27.69
N LEU A 72 23.66 0.26 -28.27
CA LEU A 72 23.88 0.36 -29.72
C LEU A 72 23.99 -0.98 -30.46
N ALA A 73 23.74 -2.10 -29.79
CA ALA A 73 23.78 -3.43 -30.40
C ALA A 73 22.40 -4.10 -30.48
N GLN A 74 21.37 -3.32 -30.80
CA GLN A 74 20.06 -3.83 -31.23
C GLN A 74 19.75 -3.22 -32.60
N THR A 75 19.00 -3.96 -33.42
CA THR A 75 18.57 -3.54 -34.76
C THR A 75 18.18 -2.06 -34.78
N PRO A 76 18.75 -1.25 -35.69
CA PRO A 76 18.49 0.19 -35.69
C PRO A 76 17.00 0.44 -35.84
N ILE A 77 16.47 1.35 -35.00
CA ILE A 77 15.04 1.72 -34.96
C ILE A 77 14.50 2.17 -36.32
N SER A 78 15.38 2.70 -37.17
CA SER A 78 15.12 3.09 -38.55
C SER A 78 16.38 2.92 -39.39
N ARG A 79 16.20 2.71 -40.70
CA ARG A 79 17.29 2.77 -41.69
C ARG A 79 17.64 4.21 -42.08
N ASP A 80 16.76 5.17 -41.80
CA ASP A 80 17.05 6.59 -41.96
C ASP A 80 17.84 7.10 -40.74
N LEU A 81 19.07 7.56 -41.00
CA LEU A 81 19.99 8.03 -39.97
C LEU A 81 19.46 9.27 -39.25
N GLU A 82 18.75 10.16 -39.94
CA GLU A 82 18.16 11.35 -39.32
C GLU A 82 17.01 10.96 -38.39
N THR A 83 16.12 10.08 -38.84
CA THR A 83 15.05 9.52 -38.01
C THR A 83 15.60 8.82 -36.77
N ALA A 84 16.63 7.97 -36.92
CA ALA A 84 17.28 7.32 -35.81
C ALA A 84 17.92 8.32 -34.84
N SER A 85 18.53 9.40 -35.36
CA SER A 85 19.10 10.49 -34.55
C SER A 85 18.02 11.22 -33.73
N PHE A 86 16.92 11.65 -34.36
CA PHE A 86 15.82 12.30 -33.68
C PHE A 86 15.19 11.40 -32.60
N TYR A 87 15.00 10.12 -32.91
CA TYR A 87 14.52 9.15 -31.92
C TYR A 87 15.45 9.05 -30.71
N GLN A 88 16.77 8.91 -30.93
CA GLN A 88 17.75 8.81 -29.84
C GLN A 88 17.84 10.10 -29.01
N GLN A 89 17.72 11.26 -29.66
CA GLN A 89 17.61 12.55 -28.97
C GLN A 89 16.34 12.60 -28.09
N GLY A 90 15.21 12.12 -28.62
CA GLY A 90 13.94 12.00 -27.89
C GLY A 90 14.09 11.15 -26.63
N VAL A 91 14.63 9.93 -26.76
CA VAL A 91 14.87 9.02 -25.63
C VAL A 91 15.82 9.64 -24.60
N THR A 92 16.91 10.27 -25.06
CA THR A 92 17.89 10.92 -24.17
C THR A 92 17.26 12.05 -23.36
N ARG A 93 16.42 12.88 -24.00
CA ARG A 93 15.72 13.99 -23.34
C ARG A 93 14.62 13.49 -22.41
N TYR A 94 13.89 12.45 -22.81
CA TYR A 94 12.88 11.78 -21.97
C TYR A 94 13.50 11.29 -20.66
N ASN A 95 14.65 10.61 -20.74
CA ASN A 95 15.37 10.12 -19.56
C ASN A 95 15.94 11.24 -18.66
N ARG A 96 16.05 12.47 -19.20
CA ARG A 96 16.45 13.67 -18.45
C ARG A 96 15.25 14.49 -17.98
N SER A 97 14.02 14.00 -18.18
CA SER A 97 12.77 14.70 -17.89
C SER A 97 12.61 16.02 -18.67
N ASP A 98 13.32 16.21 -19.78
CA ASP A 98 13.10 17.30 -20.73
C ASP A 98 11.93 16.93 -21.65
N TRP A 99 10.71 17.03 -21.11
CA TRP A 99 9.49 16.57 -21.77
C TRP A 99 9.23 17.29 -23.09
N GLN A 100 9.43 18.61 -23.12
CA GLN A 100 9.20 19.41 -24.32
C GLN A 100 10.22 19.09 -25.42
N GLY A 101 11.50 18.98 -25.06
CA GLY A 101 12.53 18.61 -26.01
C GLY A 101 12.38 17.17 -26.51
N ALA A 102 11.97 16.25 -25.64
CA ALA A 102 11.67 14.87 -26.01
C ALA A 102 10.50 14.80 -26.99
N GLU A 103 9.38 15.47 -26.70
CA GLU A 103 8.21 15.56 -27.58
C GLU A 103 8.60 16.08 -28.96
N ASN A 104 9.35 17.18 -29.03
CA ASN A 104 9.79 17.77 -30.28
C ASN A 104 10.63 16.80 -31.11
N ALA A 105 11.58 16.10 -30.47
CA ALA A 105 12.44 15.13 -31.15
C ALA A 105 11.66 13.90 -31.64
N PHE A 106 10.75 13.35 -30.85
CA PHE A 106 9.89 12.25 -31.29
C PHE A 106 8.96 12.66 -32.44
N ARG A 107 8.41 13.87 -32.41
CA ARG A 107 7.59 14.40 -33.53
C ARG A 107 8.42 14.57 -34.81
N GLN A 108 9.66 15.04 -34.70
CA GLN A 108 10.57 15.12 -35.85
C GLN A 108 10.89 13.74 -36.44
N ALA A 109 11.11 12.73 -35.59
CA ALA A 109 11.27 11.35 -36.04
C ALA A 109 10.01 10.84 -36.77
N LEU A 110 8.81 11.08 -36.20
CA LEU A 110 7.54 10.64 -36.78
C LEU A 110 7.14 11.39 -38.06
N GLN A 111 7.61 12.62 -38.25
CA GLN A 111 7.40 13.37 -39.48
C GLN A 111 8.14 12.73 -40.67
N ARG A 112 9.29 12.11 -40.40
CA ARG A 112 10.08 11.38 -41.41
C ARG A 112 9.60 9.94 -41.57
N GLU A 113 9.34 9.26 -40.45
CA GLU A 113 8.84 7.89 -40.43
C GLU A 113 7.62 7.76 -39.51
N PRO A 114 6.39 7.80 -40.05
CA PRO A 114 5.16 7.77 -39.24
C PRO A 114 4.89 6.46 -38.48
N ASN A 115 5.61 5.38 -38.83
CA ASN A 115 5.37 4.02 -38.37
C ASN A 115 6.32 3.58 -37.23
N LEU A 116 6.80 4.54 -36.42
CA LEU A 116 7.63 4.26 -35.25
C LEU A 116 6.79 4.02 -34.00
N ALA A 117 6.41 2.77 -33.76
CA ALA A 117 5.56 2.39 -32.61
C ALA A 117 6.10 2.91 -31.27
N MET A 118 7.40 2.74 -31.01
CA MET A 118 8.03 3.20 -29.77
C MET A 118 8.05 4.73 -29.63
N ALA A 119 8.22 5.49 -30.71
CA ALA A 119 8.19 6.95 -30.65
C ALA A 119 6.80 7.44 -30.21
N ARG A 120 5.74 6.81 -30.72
CA ARG A 120 4.36 7.07 -30.30
C ARG A 120 4.11 6.66 -28.85
N ALA A 121 4.63 5.51 -28.41
CA ALA A 121 4.53 5.10 -27.01
C ALA A 121 5.19 6.14 -26.07
N TYR A 122 6.36 6.67 -26.42
CA TYR A 122 6.99 7.74 -25.65
C TYR A 122 6.18 9.04 -25.64
N LEU A 123 5.59 9.44 -26.78
CA LEU A 123 4.67 10.60 -26.80
C LEU A 123 3.46 10.38 -25.91
N GLY A 124 2.87 9.18 -25.92
CA GLY A 124 1.79 8.79 -25.02
C GLY A 124 2.20 8.96 -23.55
N ASN A 125 3.39 8.50 -23.17
CA ASN A 125 3.94 8.66 -21.82
C ASN A 125 4.09 10.15 -21.44
N ILE A 126 4.64 10.96 -22.34
CA ILE A 126 4.79 12.41 -22.12
C ILE A 126 3.43 13.07 -21.89
N TYR A 127 2.42 12.75 -22.71
CA TYR A 127 1.09 13.32 -22.57
C TYR A 127 0.36 12.84 -21.32
N LEU A 128 0.56 11.58 -20.90
CA LEU A 128 0.05 11.06 -19.63
C LEU A 128 0.62 11.86 -18.44
N MET A 129 1.93 12.10 -18.43
CA MET A 129 2.58 12.91 -17.38
C MET A 129 2.10 14.37 -17.35
N GLN A 130 1.69 14.91 -18.50
CA GLN A 130 1.09 16.24 -18.62
C GLN A 130 -0.43 16.26 -18.32
N ASN A 131 -1.02 15.13 -17.91
CA ASN A 131 -2.46 14.95 -17.72
C ASN A 131 -3.31 15.25 -18.97
N ARG A 132 -2.71 15.11 -20.16
CA ARG A 132 -3.38 15.27 -21.47
C ARG A 132 -3.91 13.92 -21.95
N LEU A 133 -4.88 13.40 -21.20
CA LEU A 133 -5.29 12.00 -21.27
C LEU A 133 -5.81 11.57 -22.64
N ASP A 134 -6.59 12.41 -23.34
CA ASP A 134 -7.15 12.05 -24.66
C ASP A 134 -6.05 11.83 -25.71
N VAL A 135 -5.05 12.72 -25.72
CA VAL A 135 -3.93 12.61 -26.65
C VAL A 135 -3.02 11.43 -26.27
N ALA A 136 -2.83 11.18 -24.97
CA ALA A 136 -2.07 10.01 -24.50
C ALA A 136 -2.70 8.70 -24.98
N VAL A 137 -4.02 8.54 -24.80
CA VAL A 137 -4.78 7.36 -25.27
C VAL A 137 -4.67 7.19 -26.78
N GLN A 138 -4.74 8.27 -27.55
CA GLN A 138 -4.56 8.23 -29.01
C GLN A 138 -3.17 7.74 -29.41
N GLU A 139 -2.11 8.30 -28.83
CA GLU A 139 -0.74 7.88 -29.16
C GLU A 139 -0.44 6.44 -28.74
N TYR A 140 -0.95 5.99 -27.59
CA TYR A 140 -0.87 4.59 -27.21
C TYR A 140 -1.63 3.67 -28.18
N GLY A 141 -2.83 4.07 -28.61
CA GLY A 141 -3.62 3.33 -29.60
C GLY A 141 -2.86 3.15 -30.91
N GLU A 142 -2.24 4.22 -31.42
CA GLU A 142 -1.42 4.15 -32.64
C GLU A 142 -0.14 3.33 -32.44
N ALA A 143 0.52 3.45 -31.29
CA ALA A 143 1.68 2.63 -30.96
C ALA A 143 1.33 1.12 -30.97
N ILE A 144 0.22 0.75 -30.35
CA ILE A 144 -0.28 -0.63 -30.29
C ILE A 144 -0.72 -1.12 -31.68
N ARG A 145 -1.36 -0.27 -32.49
CA ARG A 145 -1.74 -0.61 -33.87
C ARG A 145 -0.51 -0.97 -34.71
N LEU A 146 0.60 -0.26 -34.51
CA LEU A 146 1.87 -0.51 -35.22
C LEU A 146 2.63 -1.72 -34.66
N ASN A 147 2.60 -1.92 -33.34
CA ASN A 147 3.21 -3.07 -32.68
C ASN A 147 2.33 -3.57 -31.52
N PRO A 148 1.55 -4.64 -31.73
CA PRO A 148 0.68 -5.22 -30.70
C PRO A 148 1.40 -5.91 -29.54
N ASN A 149 2.73 -6.07 -29.58
CA ASN A 149 3.49 -6.77 -28.52
C ASN A 149 4.12 -5.80 -27.51
N LEU A 150 3.57 -4.59 -27.36
CA LEU A 150 4.07 -3.56 -26.44
C LEU A 150 3.36 -3.61 -25.08
N GLY A 151 3.76 -4.56 -24.22
CA GLY A 151 3.16 -4.76 -22.90
C GLY A 151 3.21 -3.51 -22.01
N GLU A 152 4.30 -2.74 -22.04
CA GLU A 152 4.40 -1.44 -21.33
C GLU A 152 3.37 -0.42 -21.81
N THR A 153 3.18 -0.32 -23.13
CA THR A 153 2.21 0.60 -23.73
C THR A 153 0.77 0.23 -23.35
N TYR A 154 0.42 -1.05 -23.33
CA TYR A 154 -0.90 -1.50 -22.83
C TYR A 154 -1.14 -1.14 -21.36
N TYR A 155 -0.12 -1.30 -20.51
CA TYR A 155 -0.22 -0.91 -19.11
C TYR A 155 -0.43 0.60 -18.95
N ASN A 156 0.35 1.43 -19.65
CA ASN A 156 0.22 2.89 -19.60
C ASN A 156 -1.10 3.38 -20.22
N LEU A 157 -1.61 2.69 -21.25
CA LEU A 157 -2.96 2.91 -21.75
C LEU A 157 -4.01 2.61 -20.67
N GLY A 158 -3.85 1.52 -19.92
CA GLY A 158 -4.70 1.19 -18.78
C GLY A 158 -4.72 2.29 -17.72
N LEU A 159 -3.54 2.81 -17.35
CA LEU A 159 -3.41 3.96 -16.43
C LEU A 159 -4.17 5.18 -16.94
N ALA A 160 -3.97 5.55 -18.22
CA ALA A 160 -4.62 6.71 -18.83
C ALA A 160 -6.15 6.55 -18.84
N LEU A 161 -6.66 5.39 -19.24
CA LEU A 161 -8.10 5.09 -19.29
C LEU A 161 -8.71 5.10 -17.88
N GLN A 162 -8.00 4.58 -16.88
CA GLN A 162 -8.43 4.62 -15.48
C GLN A 162 -8.55 6.07 -14.98
N GLN A 163 -7.57 6.92 -15.27
CA GLN A 163 -7.63 8.35 -14.93
C GLN A 163 -8.77 9.09 -15.67
N GLN A 164 -9.16 8.63 -16.86
CA GLN A 164 -10.35 9.12 -17.57
C GLN A 164 -11.68 8.58 -17.02
N GLY A 165 -11.66 7.66 -16.05
CA GLY A 165 -12.86 6.96 -15.56
C GLY A 165 -13.41 5.89 -16.52
N LYS A 166 -12.67 5.55 -17.60
CA LYS A 166 -13.05 4.53 -18.58
C LYS A 166 -12.63 3.14 -18.09
N LYS A 167 -13.31 2.66 -17.03
CA LYS A 167 -12.94 1.44 -16.28
C LYS A 167 -12.83 0.17 -17.13
N GLU A 168 -13.81 -0.11 -18.01
CA GLU A 168 -13.77 -1.30 -18.89
C GLU A 168 -12.57 -1.29 -19.85
N GLY A 169 -12.25 -0.11 -20.39
CA GLY A 169 -11.09 0.08 -21.24
C GLY A 169 -9.79 -0.16 -20.47
N ALA A 170 -9.71 0.33 -19.23
CA ALA A 170 -8.55 0.11 -18.37
C ALA A 170 -8.34 -1.38 -18.05
N ILE A 171 -9.40 -2.11 -17.69
CA ILE A 171 -9.36 -3.57 -17.44
C ILE A 171 -8.84 -4.31 -18.67
N THR A 172 -9.38 -3.99 -19.86
CA THR A 172 -8.97 -4.62 -21.11
C THR A 172 -7.48 -4.36 -21.38
N ALA A 173 -7.03 -3.12 -21.22
CA ALA A 173 -5.63 -2.75 -21.45
C ALA A 173 -4.68 -3.43 -20.44
N TYR A 174 -5.02 -3.48 -19.15
CA TYR A 174 -4.21 -4.20 -18.16
C TYR A 174 -4.14 -5.71 -18.44
N ARG A 175 -5.26 -6.35 -18.82
CA ARG A 175 -5.25 -7.76 -19.21
C ARG A 175 -4.34 -8.02 -20.41
N GLN A 176 -4.37 -7.17 -21.43
CA GLN A 176 -3.45 -7.29 -22.57
C GLN A 176 -1.98 -7.07 -22.17
N ALA A 177 -1.71 -6.13 -21.26
CA ALA A 177 -0.36 -5.96 -20.70
C ALA A 177 0.13 -7.25 -20.02
N LEU A 178 -0.75 -7.94 -19.28
CA LEU A 178 -0.44 -9.19 -18.58
C LEU A 178 -0.35 -10.41 -19.50
N VAL A 179 -1.01 -10.41 -20.66
CA VAL A 179 -0.79 -11.43 -21.71
C VAL A 179 0.63 -11.34 -22.26
N ILE A 180 1.16 -10.13 -22.44
CA ILE A 180 2.48 -9.88 -23.01
C ILE A 180 3.58 -10.00 -21.95
N ASP A 181 3.34 -9.45 -20.76
CA ASP A 181 4.26 -9.46 -19.61
C ASP A 181 3.55 -9.99 -18.36
N PRO A 182 3.47 -11.33 -18.20
CA PRO A 182 2.74 -11.97 -17.10
C PRO A 182 3.36 -11.74 -15.72
N ARG A 183 4.51 -11.07 -15.63
CA ARG A 183 5.23 -10.82 -14.37
C ARG A 183 5.13 -9.38 -13.89
N ARG A 184 4.32 -8.54 -14.56
CA ARG A 184 4.13 -7.14 -14.16
C ARG A 184 3.21 -7.01 -12.96
N VAL A 185 3.82 -6.82 -11.80
CA VAL A 185 3.12 -6.67 -10.52
C VAL A 185 2.16 -5.48 -10.52
N GLU A 186 2.57 -4.35 -11.08
CA GLU A 186 1.78 -3.12 -11.11
C GLU A 186 0.50 -3.28 -11.93
N ALA A 187 0.53 -4.10 -13.00
CA ALA A 187 -0.62 -4.37 -13.83
C ALA A 187 -1.65 -5.22 -13.09
N TYR A 188 -1.23 -6.26 -12.37
CA TYR A 188 -2.13 -7.03 -11.49
C TYR A 188 -2.73 -6.17 -10.38
N TYR A 189 -1.90 -5.36 -9.71
CA TYR A 189 -2.37 -4.48 -8.64
C TYR A 189 -3.40 -3.46 -9.15
N ASN A 190 -3.11 -2.74 -10.24
CA ASN A 190 -4.04 -1.74 -10.79
C ASN A 190 -5.28 -2.38 -11.43
N LEU A 191 -5.16 -3.57 -12.02
CA LEU A 191 -6.31 -4.36 -12.45
C LEU A 191 -7.22 -4.68 -11.26
N GLY A 192 -6.65 -5.13 -10.14
CA GLY A 192 -7.39 -5.38 -8.90
C GLY A 192 -8.12 -4.15 -8.38
N LEU A 193 -7.48 -2.96 -8.43
CA LEU A 193 -8.12 -1.70 -8.03
C LEU A 193 -9.37 -1.41 -8.87
N VAL A 194 -9.25 -1.47 -10.20
CA VAL A 194 -10.38 -1.14 -11.09
C VAL A 194 -11.50 -2.19 -10.98
N LEU A 195 -11.17 -3.47 -10.84
CA LEU A 195 -12.14 -4.55 -10.63
C LEU A 195 -12.90 -4.38 -9.31
N TYR A 196 -12.18 -4.02 -8.25
CA TYR A 196 -12.78 -3.73 -6.94
C TYR A 196 -13.75 -2.56 -7.02
N GLU A 197 -13.36 -1.47 -7.69
CA GLU A 197 -14.23 -0.31 -7.90
C GLU A 197 -15.47 -0.59 -8.77
N GLN A 198 -15.47 -1.67 -9.56
CA GLN A 198 -16.64 -2.13 -10.31
C GLN A 198 -17.50 -3.14 -9.54
N GLY A 199 -17.08 -3.56 -8.34
CA GLY A 199 -17.76 -4.58 -7.55
C GLY A 199 -17.46 -6.01 -8.01
N LEU A 200 -16.50 -6.21 -8.92
CA LEU A 200 -16.04 -7.53 -9.37
C LEU A 200 -15.07 -8.13 -8.35
N LEU A 201 -15.55 -8.34 -7.12
CA LEU A 201 -14.72 -8.62 -5.95
C LEU A 201 -13.88 -9.90 -6.07
N GLN A 202 -14.42 -10.98 -6.65
CA GLN A 202 -13.66 -12.23 -6.82
C GLN A 202 -12.51 -12.08 -7.81
N GLU A 203 -12.71 -11.33 -8.90
CA GLU A 203 -11.65 -11.05 -9.87
C GLU A 203 -10.60 -10.10 -9.27
N ALA A 204 -11.02 -9.12 -8.47
CA ALA A 204 -10.10 -8.25 -7.74
C ALA A 204 -9.22 -9.04 -6.76
N ILE A 205 -9.79 -9.96 -6.00
CA ILE A 205 -9.06 -10.86 -5.09
C ILE A 205 -8.01 -11.65 -5.87
N ALA A 206 -8.37 -12.25 -7.02
CA ALA A 206 -7.42 -12.99 -7.84
C ALA A 206 -6.26 -12.11 -8.33
N ALA A 207 -6.57 -10.91 -8.84
CA ALA A 207 -5.55 -9.97 -9.30
C ALA A 207 -4.62 -9.51 -8.17
N TYR A 208 -5.14 -9.22 -6.98
CA TYR A 208 -4.29 -8.88 -5.83
C TYR A 208 -3.46 -10.07 -5.36
N GLN A 209 -4.01 -11.29 -5.39
CA GLN A 209 -3.28 -12.50 -5.05
C GLN A 209 -2.09 -12.72 -5.99
N ASP A 210 -2.27 -12.53 -7.30
CA ASP A 210 -1.18 -12.59 -8.27
C ASP A 210 -0.12 -11.53 -8.00
N ALA A 211 -0.53 -10.30 -7.64
CA ALA A 211 0.40 -9.23 -7.27
C ALA A 211 1.25 -9.60 -6.03
N VAL A 212 0.64 -10.12 -4.96
CA VAL A 212 1.38 -10.52 -3.74
C VAL A 212 2.22 -11.78 -3.94
N ASN A 213 1.81 -12.68 -4.84
CA ASN A 213 2.60 -13.87 -5.18
C ASN A 213 3.90 -13.48 -5.93
N LEU A 214 3.82 -12.49 -6.82
CA LEU A 214 4.97 -11.98 -7.55
C LEU A 214 5.86 -11.06 -6.70
N GLU A 215 5.25 -10.22 -5.86
CA GLU A 215 5.95 -9.31 -4.95
C GLU A 215 5.39 -9.40 -3.52
N PRO A 216 5.87 -10.35 -2.70
CA PRO A 216 5.36 -10.54 -1.34
C PRO A 216 5.54 -9.33 -0.42
N SER A 217 6.43 -8.40 -0.74
CA SER A 217 6.67 -7.15 0.00
C SER A 217 5.71 -6.01 -0.35
N LYS A 218 4.79 -6.18 -1.30
CA LYS A 218 3.88 -5.12 -1.75
C LYS A 218 2.73 -4.91 -0.76
N ILE A 219 2.98 -4.08 0.26
CA ILE A 219 2.06 -3.80 1.37
C ILE A 219 0.64 -3.43 0.89
N ASN A 220 0.53 -2.53 -0.09
CA ASN A 220 -0.76 -2.06 -0.60
C ASN A 220 -1.59 -3.20 -1.24
N ALA A 221 -0.94 -4.18 -1.87
CA ALA A 221 -1.64 -5.33 -2.44
C ALA A 221 -2.19 -6.26 -1.36
N HIS A 222 -1.42 -6.54 -0.29
CA HIS A 222 -1.92 -7.28 0.87
C HIS A 222 -3.09 -6.57 1.54
N HIS A 223 -3.00 -5.25 1.70
CA HIS A 223 -4.05 -4.46 2.33
C HIS A 223 -5.35 -4.49 1.52
N ASN A 224 -5.29 -4.28 0.20
CA ASN A 224 -6.49 -4.31 -0.65
C ASN A 224 -7.04 -5.72 -0.86
N LEU A 225 -6.16 -6.74 -0.86
CA LEU A 225 -6.58 -8.15 -0.79
C LEU A 225 -7.38 -8.41 0.48
N ALA A 226 -6.88 -8.00 1.64
CA ALA A 226 -7.56 -8.17 2.93
C ALA A 226 -8.95 -7.50 2.95
N ILE A 227 -9.03 -6.28 2.41
CA ILE A 227 -10.30 -5.55 2.26
C ILE A 227 -11.29 -6.32 1.38
N ALA A 228 -10.87 -6.79 0.21
CA ALA A 228 -11.75 -7.52 -0.71
C ALA A 228 -12.19 -8.88 -0.13
N LEU A 229 -11.30 -9.58 0.56
CA LEU A 229 -11.61 -10.81 1.30
C LEU A 229 -12.63 -10.57 2.41
N GLN A 230 -12.46 -9.50 3.18
CA GLN A 230 -13.39 -9.10 4.23
C GLN A 230 -14.79 -8.82 3.65
N GLN A 231 -14.88 -8.06 2.55
CA GLN A 231 -16.16 -7.75 1.90
C GLN A 231 -16.86 -8.98 1.32
N THR A 232 -16.10 -10.01 0.93
CA THR A 232 -16.65 -11.27 0.42
C THR A 232 -16.92 -12.30 1.53
N GLY A 233 -16.75 -11.92 2.81
CA GLY A 233 -17.00 -12.78 3.97
C GLY A 233 -15.90 -13.81 4.25
N LYS A 234 -14.78 -13.77 3.52
CA LYS A 234 -13.61 -14.64 3.73
C LYS A 234 -12.75 -14.14 4.90
N MET A 235 -13.34 -14.12 6.09
CA MET A 235 -12.78 -13.45 7.27
C MET A 235 -11.40 -13.99 7.68
N GLU A 236 -11.20 -15.31 7.68
CA GLU A 236 -9.91 -15.90 8.07
C GLU A 236 -8.78 -15.53 7.10
N GLU A 237 -9.06 -15.56 5.80
CA GLU A 237 -8.10 -15.13 4.77
C GLU A 237 -7.77 -13.63 4.91
N ALA A 238 -8.79 -12.79 5.21
CA ALA A 238 -8.59 -11.37 5.47
C ALA A 238 -7.70 -11.12 6.70
N ILE A 239 -7.88 -11.88 7.79
CA ILE A 239 -7.03 -11.81 8.99
C ILE A 239 -5.57 -12.13 8.63
N VAL A 240 -5.33 -13.18 7.84
CA VAL A 240 -3.98 -13.55 7.38
C VAL A 240 -3.35 -12.41 6.57
N ALA A 241 -4.09 -11.86 5.61
CA ALA A 241 -3.60 -10.76 4.77
C ALA A 241 -3.31 -9.48 5.59
N TYR A 242 -4.16 -9.08 6.54
CA TYR A 242 -3.87 -7.96 7.43
C TYR A 242 -2.68 -8.21 8.37
N ARG A 243 -2.45 -9.46 8.80
CA ARG A 243 -1.25 -9.80 9.58
C ARG A 243 0.03 -9.68 8.76
N GLU A 244 0.01 -10.04 7.47
CA GLU A 244 1.15 -9.79 6.59
C GLU A 244 1.38 -8.29 6.36
N VAL A 245 0.32 -7.46 6.27
CA VAL A 245 0.47 -5.99 6.29
C VAL A 245 1.21 -5.54 7.55
N LEU A 246 0.82 -6.00 8.73
CA LEU A 246 1.46 -5.61 10.00
C LEU A 246 2.88 -6.15 10.17
N LYS A 247 3.21 -7.27 9.55
CA LYS A 247 4.58 -7.80 9.52
C LYS A 247 5.51 -6.94 8.66
N LEU A 248 5.00 -6.42 7.55
CA LEU A 248 5.73 -5.53 6.64
C LEU A 248 5.76 -4.08 7.14
N ASP A 249 4.66 -3.62 7.75
CA ASP A 249 4.49 -2.29 8.35
C ASP A 249 3.84 -2.40 9.75
N PRO A 250 4.64 -2.57 10.82
CA PRO A 250 4.15 -2.69 12.19
C PRO A 250 3.44 -1.44 12.73
N LYS A 251 3.46 -0.32 12.00
CA LYS A 251 2.83 0.95 12.40
C LYS A 251 1.52 1.21 11.66
N ASN A 252 1.04 0.26 10.85
CA ASN A 252 -0.17 0.44 10.06
C ASN A 252 -1.44 0.47 10.95
N ALA A 253 -1.90 1.67 11.30
CA ALA A 253 -3.07 1.87 12.15
C ALA A 253 -4.36 1.29 11.52
N ALA A 254 -4.51 1.42 10.20
CA ALA A 254 -5.68 0.92 9.47
C ALA A 254 -5.79 -0.61 9.52
N ALA A 255 -4.66 -1.32 9.39
CA ALA A 255 -4.62 -2.78 9.51
C ALA A 255 -4.96 -3.25 10.93
N TYR A 256 -4.45 -2.57 11.98
CA TYR A 256 -4.87 -2.86 13.36
C TYR A 256 -6.37 -2.64 13.58
N SER A 257 -6.92 -1.54 13.08
CA SER A 257 -8.36 -1.24 13.21
C SER A 257 -9.23 -2.28 12.48
N SER A 258 -8.80 -2.72 11.30
CA SER A 258 -9.49 -3.75 10.51
C SER A 258 -9.44 -5.11 11.21
N LEU A 259 -8.27 -5.51 11.73
CA LEU A 259 -8.15 -6.72 12.56
C LEU A 259 -9.02 -6.65 13.81
N GLY A 260 -9.06 -5.51 14.51
CA GLY A 260 -9.94 -5.34 15.67
C GLY A 260 -11.41 -5.60 15.32
N SER A 261 -11.84 -5.12 14.17
CA SER A 261 -13.21 -5.30 13.67
C SER A 261 -13.50 -6.76 13.32
N LEU A 262 -12.56 -7.44 12.67
CA LEU A 262 -12.64 -8.88 12.37
C LEU A 262 -12.71 -9.72 13.66
N MET A 263 -11.85 -9.44 14.65
CA MET A 263 -11.84 -10.16 15.93
C MET A 263 -13.14 -9.96 16.72
N ALA A 264 -13.68 -8.74 16.72
CA ALA A 264 -14.94 -8.44 17.40
C ALA A 264 -16.11 -9.23 16.79
N MET A 265 -16.19 -9.33 15.45
CA MET A 265 -17.22 -10.14 14.78
C MET A 265 -17.06 -11.65 15.02
N GLN A 266 -15.84 -12.12 15.20
CA GLN A 266 -15.57 -13.51 15.57
C GLN A 266 -15.87 -13.83 17.05
N GLY A 267 -16.37 -12.86 17.82
CA GLY A 267 -16.63 -13.04 19.24
C GLY A 267 -15.35 -13.14 20.07
N ARG A 268 -14.26 -12.49 19.62
CA ARG A 268 -12.94 -12.46 20.28
C ARG A 268 -12.65 -11.05 20.82
N PRO A 269 -13.40 -10.57 21.83
CA PRO A 269 -13.39 -9.18 22.26
C PRO A 269 -12.05 -8.73 22.86
N GLU A 270 -11.31 -9.60 23.54
CA GLU A 270 -10.00 -9.27 24.12
C GLU A 270 -8.97 -8.95 23.02
N GLU A 271 -8.97 -9.76 21.96
CA GLU A 271 -8.10 -9.53 20.80
C GLU A 271 -8.52 -8.29 20.02
N ALA A 272 -9.83 -8.03 19.91
CA ALA A 272 -10.34 -6.80 19.33
C ALA A 272 -9.89 -5.56 20.09
N ILE A 273 -10.01 -5.56 21.43
CA ILE A 273 -9.54 -4.48 22.30
C ILE A 273 -8.04 -4.25 22.12
N ALA A 274 -7.24 -5.32 22.10
CA ALA A 274 -5.80 -5.23 21.90
C ALA A 274 -5.45 -4.59 20.55
N ALA A 275 -6.11 -5.02 19.47
CA ALA A 275 -5.90 -4.50 18.13
C ALA A 275 -6.32 -3.03 18.01
N TYR A 276 -7.51 -2.65 18.49
CA TYR A 276 -7.94 -1.24 18.49
C TYR A 276 -7.04 -0.35 19.35
N THR A 277 -6.55 -0.86 20.49
CA THR A 277 -5.58 -0.14 21.34
C THR A 277 -4.28 0.14 20.58
N GLN A 278 -3.80 -0.81 19.77
CA GLN A 278 -2.66 -0.56 18.88
C GLN A 278 -3.01 0.45 17.79
N ALA A 279 -4.19 0.36 17.17
CA ALA A 279 -4.63 1.31 16.14
C ALA A 279 -4.58 2.76 16.64
N VAL A 280 -5.18 3.05 17.81
CA VAL A 280 -5.19 4.41 18.39
C VAL A 280 -3.83 4.84 18.93
N ARG A 281 -2.93 3.89 19.24
CA ARG A 281 -1.53 4.21 19.60
C ARG A 281 -0.75 4.66 18.37
N GLN A 282 -0.92 4.01 17.23
CA GLN A 282 -0.23 4.36 15.99
C GLN A 282 -0.82 5.62 15.35
N ASP A 283 -2.14 5.78 15.41
CA ASP A 283 -2.86 6.98 14.97
C ASP A 283 -3.80 7.49 16.07
N PRO A 284 -3.33 8.43 16.92
CA PRO A 284 -4.15 9.03 17.96
C PRO A 284 -5.33 9.86 17.46
N LYS A 285 -5.47 10.11 16.15
CA LYS A 285 -6.60 10.84 15.55
C LYS A 285 -7.64 9.91 14.93
N ASN A 286 -7.46 8.59 15.05
CA ASN A 286 -8.38 7.61 14.49
C ASN A 286 -9.68 7.51 15.30
N ALA A 287 -10.60 8.43 15.03
CA ALA A 287 -11.91 8.51 15.67
C ALA A 287 -12.68 7.17 15.63
N LEU A 288 -12.64 6.48 14.49
CA LEU A 288 -13.33 5.21 14.31
C LEU A 288 -12.75 4.09 15.16
N ALA A 289 -11.42 4.01 15.29
CA ALA A 289 -10.79 3.03 16.17
C ALA A 289 -11.15 3.26 17.64
N TYR A 290 -11.22 4.53 18.10
CA TYR A 290 -11.74 4.84 19.44
C TYR A 290 -13.22 4.46 19.60
N TYR A 291 -14.03 4.74 18.58
CA TYR A 291 -15.45 4.40 18.59
C TYR A 291 -15.65 2.89 18.75
N ASN A 292 -15.00 2.09 17.91
CA ASN A 292 -15.11 0.64 17.96
C ASN A 292 -14.49 0.04 19.23
N LEU A 293 -13.41 0.63 19.74
CA LEU A 293 -12.87 0.27 21.06
C LEU A 293 -13.92 0.50 22.15
N GLY A 294 -14.61 1.64 22.13
CA GLY A 294 -15.70 1.97 23.05
C GLY A 294 -16.85 0.97 22.98
N ILE A 295 -17.30 0.62 21.78
CA ILE A 295 -18.33 -0.39 21.54
C ILE A 295 -17.91 -1.76 22.11
N THR A 296 -16.68 -2.19 21.81
CA THR A 296 -16.17 -3.49 22.25
C THR A 296 -16.07 -3.54 23.78
N LEU A 297 -15.56 -2.49 24.42
CA LEU A 297 -15.47 -2.37 25.88
C LEU A 297 -16.86 -2.31 26.54
N TYR A 298 -17.81 -1.61 25.92
CA TYR A 298 -19.19 -1.55 26.41
C TYR A 298 -19.85 -2.92 26.40
N ASN A 299 -19.68 -3.67 25.30
CA ASN A 299 -20.20 -5.04 25.18
C ASN A 299 -19.55 -6.02 26.17
N GLN A 300 -18.32 -5.73 26.64
CA GLN A 300 -17.64 -6.47 27.72
C GLN A 300 -18.04 -6.02 29.12
N GLY A 301 -18.90 -5.01 29.27
CA GLY A 301 -19.28 -4.44 30.56
C GLY A 301 -18.24 -3.52 31.20
N GLU A 302 -17.16 -3.19 30.48
CA GLU A 302 -16.09 -2.28 30.91
C GLU A 302 -16.52 -0.80 30.77
N LEU A 303 -17.63 -0.42 31.40
CA LEU A 303 -18.35 0.83 31.13
C LEU A 303 -17.49 2.09 31.30
N GLN A 304 -16.60 2.14 32.30
CA GLN A 304 -15.70 3.29 32.51
C GLN A 304 -14.70 3.46 31.37
N LYS A 305 -14.09 2.35 30.92
CA LYS A 305 -13.16 2.39 29.79
C LYS A 305 -13.89 2.72 28.49
N ALA A 306 -15.11 2.17 28.30
CA ALA A 306 -15.96 2.49 27.16
C ALA A 306 -16.28 3.99 27.09
N SER A 307 -16.70 4.59 28.21
CA SER A 307 -16.98 6.03 28.29
C SER A 307 -15.78 6.89 27.88
N ASN A 308 -14.58 6.55 28.38
CA ASN A 308 -13.34 7.25 27.99
C ASN A 308 -13.04 7.11 26.49
N ALA A 309 -13.19 5.91 25.92
CA ALA A 309 -12.97 5.67 24.50
C ALA A 309 -13.97 6.46 23.64
N PHE A 310 -15.27 6.47 24.00
CA PHE A 310 -16.27 7.26 23.29
C PHE A 310 -16.02 8.77 23.38
N LYS A 311 -15.58 9.27 24.54
CA LYS A 311 -15.21 10.68 24.66
C LYS A 311 -14.09 11.06 23.67
N ARG A 312 -13.05 10.23 23.55
CA ARG A 312 -11.98 10.43 22.57
C ARG A 312 -12.51 10.33 21.14
N ALA A 313 -13.38 9.36 20.84
CA ALA A 313 -14.01 9.25 19.52
C ALA A 313 -14.82 10.51 19.15
N GLN A 314 -15.61 11.04 20.08
CA GLN A 314 -16.41 12.25 19.89
C GLN A 314 -15.52 13.48 19.64
N GLU A 315 -14.46 13.66 20.45
CA GLU A 315 -13.47 14.74 20.28
C GLU A 315 -12.86 14.71 18.88
N GLU A 316 -12.44 13.53 18.40
CA GLU A 316 -11.83 13.39 17.08
C GLU A 316 -12.85 13.54 15.94
N TYR A 317 -14.07 12.97 16.06
CA TYR A 317 -15.12 13.18 15.05
C TYR A 317 -15.53 14.65 14.92
N SER A 318 -15.60 15.38 16.04
CA SER A 318 -15.88 16.81 16.04
C SER A 318 -14.77 17.59 15.34
N GLN A 319 -13.50 17.28 15.60
CA GLN A 319 -12.36 17.89 14.91
C GLN A 319 -12.34 17.59 13.41
N GLN A 320 -12.82 16.41 13.01
CA GLN A 320 -12.94 16.00 11.62
C GLN A 320 -14.17 16.60 10.91
N GLY A 321 -15.03 17.34 11.63
CA GLY A 321 -16.28 17.89 11.08
C GLY A 321 -17.36 16.83 10.81
N ASN A 322 -17.22 15.62 11.34
CA ASN A 322 -18.19 14.54 11.19
C ASN A 322 -19.31 14.67 12.24
N LEU A 323 -20.23 15.60 12.00
CA LEU A 323 -21.32 15.92 12.94
C LEU A 323 -22.23 14.72 13.21
N GLU A 324 -22.56 13.95 12.18
CA GLU A 324 -23.42 12.75 12.31
C GLU A 324 -22.82 11.73 13.30
N GLN A 325 -21.53 11.41 13.16
CA GLN A 325 -20.88 10.47 14.08
C GLN A 325 -20.63 11.08 15.46
N THR A 326 -20.45 12.39 15.55
CA THR A 326 -20.32 13.10 16.82
C THR A 326 -21.60 12.94 17.64
N GLU A 327 -22.77 13.21 17.05
CA GLU A 327 -24.08 13.07 17.70
C GLU A 327 -24.38 11.61 18.08
N LYS A 328 -24.12 10.66 17.18
CA LYS A 328 -24.27 9.22 17.46
C LYS A 328 -23.40 8.77 18.64
N THR A 329 -22.16 9.23 18.69
CA THR A 329 -21.23 8.91 19.78
C THR A 329 -21.70 9.54 21.10
N GLU A 330 -22.23 10.75 21.07
CA GLU A 330 -22.78 11.43 22.25
C GLU A 330 -23.98 10.68 22.85
N GLN A 331 -24.91 10.21 22.00
CA GLN A 331 -26.04 9.40 22.45
C GLN A 331 -25.58 8.12 23.16
N LEU A 332 -24.56 7.44 22.62
CA LEU A 332 -23.97 6.26 23.25
C LEU A 332 -23.31 6.60 24.58
N MET A 333 -22.60 7.72 24.68
CA MET A 333 -22.01 8.19 25.94
C MET A 333 -23.07 8.41 27.02
N GLN A 334 -24.22 8.99 26.67
CA GLN A 334 -25.34 9.18 27.60
C GLN A 334 -25.91 7.83 28.09
N GLN A 335 -26.07 6.85 27.20
CA GLN A 335 -26.51 5.49 27.57
C GLN A 335 -25.51 4.80 28.51
N VAL A 336 -24.21 4.92 28.23
CA VAL A 336 -23.15 4.36 29.10
C VAL A 336 -23.19 5.04 30.48
N ALA A 337 -23.39 6.36 30.53
CA ALA A 337 -23.48 7.10 31.79
C ALA A 337 -24.68 6.67 32.65
N GLN A 338 -25.84 6.43 32.03
CA GLN A 338 -27.03 5.91 32.72
C GLN A 338 -26.75 4.54 33.34
N LYS A 339 -26.19 3.60 32.56
CA LYS A 339 -25.82 2.28 33.07
C LYS A 339 -24.80 2.32 34.21
N ILE A 340 -23.83 3.23 34.14
CA ILE A 340 -22.86 3.44 35.23
C ILE A 340 -23.59 3.86 36.51
N GLU A 341 -24.56 4.77 36.42
CA GLU A 341 -25.32 5.25 37.58
C GLU A 341 -26.24 4.17 38.15
N GLU A 342 -26.90 3.38 37.30
CA GLU A 342 -27.68 2.20 37.70
C GLU A 342 -26.82 1.20 38.48
N GLN A 343 -25.62 0.88 37.98
CA GLN A 343 -24.68 -0.01 38.68
C GLN A 343 -24.25 0.55 40.04
N LYS A 344 -24.00 1.86 40.13
CA LYS A 344 -23.67 2.51 41.42
C LYS A 344 -24.83 2.45 42.40
N LEU A 345 -26.05 2.68 41.94
CA LEU A 345 -27.24 2.63 42.80
C LEU A 345 -27.47 1.21 43.34
N GLN A 346 -27.34 0.20 42.48
CA GLN A 346 -27.41 -1.21 42.87
C GLN A 346 -26.33 -1.57 43.89
N GLN A 347 -25.09 -1.11 43.70
CA GLN A 347 -23.99 -1.33 44.66
C GLN A 347 -24.28 -0.66 46.01
N ARG A 348 -24.82 0.57 46.02
CA ARG A 348 -25.22 1.26 47.26
C ARG A 348 -26.29 0.48 48.02
N GLN A 349 -27.32 -0.01 47.32
CA GLN A 349 -28.39 -0.82 47.91
C GLN A 349 -27.90 -2.19 48.40
N ALA A 350 -26.92 -2.80 47.73
CA ALA A 350 -26.29 -4.05 48.18
C ALA A 350 -25.38 -3.86 49.41
N SER A 351 -24.85 -2.65 49.62
CA SER A 351 -23.90 -2.32 50.70
C SER A 351 -24.54 -1.80 51.99
N THR A 352 -25.86 -1.56 52.03
CA THR A 352 -26.54 -1.22 53.29
C THR A 352 -26.56 -2.43 54.24
N PRO A 353 -26.03 -2.31 55.49
CA PRO A 353 -26.08 -3.40 56.45
C PRO A 353 -27.53 -3.74 56.78
N LYS A 354 -27.86 -5.04 56.83
CA LYS A 354 -29.10 -5.52 57.46
C LYS A 354 -29.17 -4.90 58.87
N PRO A 355 -30.30 -4.30 59.32
CA PRO A 355 -30.39 -3.76 60.66
C PRO A 355 -30.08 -4.88 61.65
N THR A 356 -28.99 -4.75 62.40
CA THR A 356 -28.76 -5.55 63.60
C THR A 356 -29.95 -5.33 64.53
N ASP A 357 -30.58 -6.43 64.94
CA ASP A 357 -31.66 -6.49 65.94
C ASP A 357 -31.37 -5.55 67.11
N ASN A 358 -32.02 -4.39 67.11
CA ASN A 358 -32.18 -3.60 68.32
C ASN A 358 -33.50 -4.05 68.95
N SER A 359 -33.34 -4.80 70.03
CA SER A 359 -34.33 -5.11 71.06
C SER A 359 -35.28 -3.94 71.33
N THR A 360 -36.45 -3.91 70.71
CA THR A 360 -37.60 -3.13 71.20
C THR A 360 -38.96 -3.57 70.63
N ASN A 361 -39.06 -4.78 70.07
CA ASN A 361 -40.35 -5.33 69.61
C ASN A 361 -40.93 -6.34 70.62
N ASN A 362 -41.18 -5.90 71.86
CA ASN A 362 -41.93 -6.71 72.83
C ASN A 362 -43.09 -5.96 73.52
N LEU A 363 -43.54 -4.84 72.95
CA LEU A 363 -44.67 -4.07 73.49
C LEU A 363 -45.83 -3.86 72.50
N LEU A 364 -45.65 -4.16 71.20
CA LEU A 364 -46.72 -3.98 70.20
C LEU A 364 -47.44 -5.28 69.79
N GLU A 365 -46.95 -6.45 70.18
CA GLU A 365 -47.57 -7.75 69.84
C GLU A 365 -48.69 -8.20 70.81
N LYS A 366 -49.01 -7.39 71.83
CA LYS A 366 -50.03 -7.74 72.84
C LYS A 366 -51.37 -7.01 72.70
N LEU A 367 -51.59 -6.24 71.62
CA LEU A 367 -52.80 -5.42 71.46
C LEU A 367 -53.62 -5.67 70.19
N THR A 368 -53.33 -6.71 69.43
CA THR A 368 -54.09 -7.03 68.21
C THR A 368 -54.43 -8.51 68.10
N GLN A 369 -55.14 -9.01 69.12
CA GLN A 369 -56.17 -10.02 68.87
C GLN A 369 -57.50 -9.28 68.69
N LEU A 370 -58.17 -9.53 67.55
CA LEU A 370 -59.60 -9.44 67.27
C LEU A 370 -59.85 -8.79 65.90
N THR A 371 -59.64 -9.56 64.84
CA THR A 371 -60.63 -9.88 63.78
C THR A 371 -59.89 -10.46 62.58
N ALA A 372 -60.10 -11.75 62.33
CA ALA A 372 -59.86 -12.36 61.03
C ALA A 372 -61.24 -12.75 60.46
N PRO A 373 -61.39 -12.78 59.12
CA PRO A 373 -61.33 -14.10 58.49
C PRO A 373 -60.60 -14.16 57.14
N LYS A 374 -59.77 -15.21 57.05
CA LYS A 374 -59.47 -16.14 55.93
C LYS A 374 -59.52 -15.64 54.47
N GLU A 375 -58.38 -15.79 53.80
CA GLU A 375 -58.29 -16.39 52.44
C GLU A 375 -56.92 -17.05 52.20
N GLN A 376 -56.92 -18.12 51.39
CA GLN A 376 -55.85 -19.07 51.08
C GLN A 376 -55.05 -18.67 49.80
N PRO A 377 -53.95 -19.37 49.42
CA PRO A 377 -52.74 -18.73 48.87
C PRO A 377 -52.74 -18.54 47.34
N ALA A 378 -52.06 -17.48 46.91
CA ALA A 378 -51.74 -17.18 45.52
C ALA A 378 -50.60 -18.05 44.99
N ASN A 379 -50.81 -18.51 43.77
CA ASN A 379 -50.00 -19.38 42.94
C ASN A 379 -48.72 -18.66 42.46
N SER A 380 -47.58 -19.35 42.54
CA SER A 380 -46.28 -18.89 42.05
C SER A 380 -46.21 -18.99 40.52
N GLY A 381 -46.32 -17.87 39.82
CA GLY A 381 -45.96 -17.74 38.41
C GLY A 381 -44.62 -17.01 38.27
N ALA A 382 -43.53 -17.78 38.16
CA ALA A 382 -42.24 -17.24 37.75
C ALA A 382 -42.30 -16.82 36.28
N VAL A 383 -41.96 -15.57 35.99
CA VAL A 383 -41.69 -15.07 34.62
C VAL A 383 -40.17 -15.00 34.47
N PRO A 384 -39.56 -15.61 33.44
CA PRO A 384 -38.14 -15.50 33.21
C PRO A 384 -37.81 -14.13 32.60
N VAL A 385 -36.86 -13.42 33.22
CA VAL A 385 -36.27 -12.19 32.68
C VAL A 385 -35.23 -12.59 31.64
N SER A 386 -35.53 -12.39 30.36
CA SER A 386 -34.54 -12.43 29.29
C SER A 386 -33.95 -11.03 29.11
N ASP A 387 -32.77 -10.79 29.67
CA ASP A 387 -31.93 -9.63 29.34
C ASP A 387 -31.34 -9.82 27.93
N GLU A 388 -32.07 -9.43 26.90
CA GLU A 388 -31.48 -9.22 25.57
C GLU A 388 -30.62 -7.95 25.62
N GLN A 389 -29.35 -8.11 26.01
CA GLN A 389 -28.34 -7.08 25.79
C GLN A 389 -28.19 -6.88 24.28
N LYS A 390 -28.82 -5.83 23.73
CA LYS A 390 -28.57 -5.37 22.36
C LYS A 390 -27.07 -5.04 22.22
N GLN A 391 -26.31 -5.98 21.64
CA GLN A 391 -24.92 -5.78 21.28
C GLN A 391 -24.87 -4.81 20.10
N PHE A 392 -24.03 -3.78 20.20
CA PHE A 392 -23.77 -2.90 19.07
C PHE A 392 -22.65 -3.50 18.21
N PRO A 393 -22.84 -3.67 16.90
CA PRO A 393 -21.78 -4.18 16.03
C PRO A 393 -20.70 -3.10 15.82
N PRO A 394 -19.42 -3.50 15.66
CA PRO A 394 -18.36 -2.57 15.26
C PRO A 394 -18.63 -2.04 13.84
N ILE A 395 -18.21 -0.79 13.59
CA ILE A 395 -18.28 -0.16 12.26
C ILE A 395 -16.96 -0.39 11.54
N PHE A 396 -17.00 -0.92 10.33
CA PHE A 396 -15.77 -1.09 9.54
C PHE A 396 -15.14 0.25 9.13
N PRO A 397 -13.80 0.32 9.06
CA PRO A 397 -13.14 1.42 8.39
C PRO A 397 -13.69 1.59 6.98
N ASN A 398 -14.16 2.80 6.67
CA ASN A 398 -14.62 3.13 5.33
C ASN A 398 -13.43 3.00 4.37
N THR A 399 -13.49 2.06 3.44
CA THR A 399 -12.37 1.74 2.53
C THR A 399 -12.19 2.78 1.43
N ASN A 400 -13.03 3.82 1.41
CA ASN A 400 -12.98 4.93 0.46
C ASN A 400 -12.19 6.11 1.03
N SER A 401 -10.94 5.91 1.44
CA SER A 401 -9.96 7.00 1.48
C SER A 401 -9.26 7.01 0.12
N ARG A 402 -9.72 7.89 -0.77
CA ARG A 402 -9.06 8.22 -2.05
C ARG A 402 -7.62 8.68 -1.84
#